data_AF-A0A2D5VLK7-F1
#
_entry.id   AF-A0A2D5VLK7-F1
#
_cell.length_a   1.000
_cell.length_b   1.000
_cell.length_c   1.000
_cell.angle_alpha   90.00
_cell.angle_beta   90.00
_cell.angle_gamma   90.00
#
_symmetry.space_group_name_H-M   'P 1'
#
loop_
_entity.id
_entity.type
_entity.pdbx_description
1 polymer ?
#
loop_
_entity_poly.entity_id
_entity_poly.type
_entity_poly.pdbx_seq_one_letter_code
_entity_poly.pdbx_strand_id
1 'polypeptide(L)'
;MLFYGSNADRTKVGDASEVKRKYMLIRSIRTAVMLLSLVSIALVALSVFYSALREHRELYSRYVESDLRALSDNMANDLVPIIGSSDYFFELRRYLLTLEPYENVLGAAVFNQDWQVLEVYAGETMREREDRAGVNFGEWALQAQGMHRQDGKLIAVKRVGEAPLVMGHLVLVIDLEGPLKDSTFSLALRILPVAVAVILILVGLFYVLASRWLWPLTQLSEFARKVQDTKDYSLTIPVRGKYEVSSLTRDINNMMSAIRQEADINLEYVDELERRREEMEYLANYDSLTGLMNRQCFMTLLERHLQDARQNTQDLAVMFVDLDGFKVVNDTLGHDVGDELLAEVATRLQSYIPKEGVVSRHGGDEFLVRSTSVWPLALECSEKRDSIAV
;
A
#
# COMPACT_ATOMS: atom_id res chain seq x y z
N MET A 1 -40.66 -33.13 -38.93
CA MET A 1 -39.80 -32.04 -39.47
C MET A 1 -39.04 -31.48 -38.27
N LEU A 2 -37.95 -32.09 -37.80
CA LEU A 2 -36.58 -32.07 -38.33
C LEU A 2 -36.11 -30.68 -38.79
N PHE A 3 -35.22 -30.06 -37.99
CA PHE A 3 -33.88 -29.53 -38.31
C PHE A 3 -33.46 -28.58 -37.18
N TYR A 4 -32.58 -28.98 -36.25
CA TYR A 4 -31.11 -28.85 -36.25
C TYR A 4 -30.58 -27.40 -36.35
N GLY A 5 -29.93 -26.95 -35.27
CA GLY A 5 -29.21 -25.68 -35.18
C GLY A 5 -28.24 -25.71 -33.99
N SER A 6 -27.15 -26.44 -34.18
CA SER A 6 -25.97 -26.53 -33.31
C SER A 6 -25.33 -25.16 -33.10
N ASN A 7 -25.03 -24.79 -31.85
CA ASN A 7 -23.93 -23.87 -31.57
C ASN A 7 -23.17 -24.34 -30.33
N ALA A 8 -22.03 -24.97 -30.60
CA ALA A 8 -20.96 -25.20 -29.67
C ALA A 8 -20.14 -23.91 -29.56
N ASP A 9 -19.98 -23.38 -28.35
CA ASP A 9 -18.65 -22.97 -27.87
C ASP A 9 -18.67 -22.84 -26.34
N ARG A 10 -18.35 -23.95 -25.66
CA ARG A 10 -17.99 -23.98 -24.24
C ARG A 10 -16.50 -24.33 -24.17
N THR A 11 -15.64 -23.42 -24.58
CA THR A 11 -14.22 -23.50 -24.24
C THR A 11 -13.69 -22.14 -23.83
N LYS A 12 -12.86 -22.13 -22.77
CA LYS A 12 -12.16 -20.98 -22.15
C LYS A 12 -12.92 -20.20 -21.06
N VAL A 13 -13.30 -20.90 -20.00
CA VAL A 13 -13.21 -20.34 -18.63
C VAL A 13 -12.04 -21.04 -17.94
N GLY A 14 -10.86 -20.89 -18.54
CA GLY A 14 -9.59 -21.21 -17.90
C GLY A 14 -9.04 -19.93 -17.31
N ASP A 15 -8.81 -19.97 -16.01
CA ASP A 15 -7.79 -19.15 -15.36
C ASP A 15 -8.04 -17.62 -15.25
N ALA A 16 -9.10 -17.22 -14.54
CA ALA A 16 -9.11 -15.95 -13.81
C ALA A 16 -8.77 -16.14 -12.31
N SER A 17 -8.70 -17.39 -11.84
CA SER A 17 -8.51 -17.76 -10.44
C SER A 17 -7.07 -18.13 -10.08
N GLU A 18 -6.22 -18.51 -11.04
CA GLU A 18 -4.79 -18.76 -10.85
C GLU A 18 -4.02 -17.43 -10.93
N VAL A 19 -4.41 -16.53 -11.85
CA VAL A 19 -3.93 -15.13 -11.88
C VAL A 19 -4.25 -14.40 -10.57
N LYS A 20 -5.48 -14.50 -10.04
CA LYS A 20 -5.85 -13.91 -8.74
C LYS A 20 -5.06 -14.50 -7.56
N ARG A 21 -4.62 -15.75 -7.65
CA ARG A 21 -3.83 -16.42 -6.61
C ARG A 21 -2.37 -15.93 -6.62
N LYS A 22 -1.83 -15.59 -7.78
CA LYS A 22 -0.46 -15.06 -7.95
C LYS A 22 -0.31 -13.63 -7.42
N TYR A 23 -1.38 -12.82 -7.44
CA TYR A 23 -1.40 -11.47 -6.84
C TYR A 23 -1.74 -11.43 -5.34
N MET A 24 -1.98 -12.58 -4.70
CA MET A 24 -2.38 -12.64 -3.29
C MET A 24 -1.22 -12.58 -2.29
N LEU A 25 0.04 -12.57 -2.75
CA LEU A 25 1.22 -12.51 -1.87
C LEU A 25 1.45 -11.12 -1.26
N ILE A 26 0.91 -10.06 -1.88
CA ILE A 26 1.07 -8.68 -1.38
C ILE A 26 -0.24 -8.26 -0.71
N ARG A 27 -0.42 -8.65 0.56
CA ARG A 27 -1.61 -8.27 1.35
C ARG A 27 -1.56 -6.82 1.84
N SER A 28 -0.39 -6.17 1.85
CA SER A 28 -0.26 -4.76 2.21
C SER A 28 0.95 -4.09 1.55
N ILE A 29 0.90 -2.76 1.44
CA ILE A 29 2.03 -1.92 1.00
C ILE A 29 3.29 -2.27 1.80
N ARG A 30 3.14 -2.57 3.10
CA ARG A 30 4.24 -3.03 3.96
C ARG A 30 4.92 -4.29 3.43
N THR A 31 4.14 -5.31 3.07
CA THR A 31 4.69 -6.55 2.50
C THR A 31 5.36 -6.33 1.15
N ALA A 32 4.81 -5.45 0.30
CA ALA A 32 5.40 -5.10 -0.99
C ALA A 32 6.78 -4.45 -0.82
N VAL A 33 6.83 -3.41 0.03
CA VAL A 33 8.04 -2.63 0.31
C VAL A 33 9.12 -3.50 0.97
N MET A 34 8.73 -4.37 1.91
CA MET A 34 9.66 -5.32 2.53
C MET A 34 10.24 -6.31 1.52
N LEU A 35 9.42 -6.90 0.66
CA LEU A 35 9.89 -7.88 -0.32
C LEU A 35 10.81 -7.22 -1.36
N LEU A 36 10.44 -6.02 -1.85
CA LEU A 36 11.28 -5.25 -2.76
C LEU A 36 12.64 -4.92 -2.13
N SER A 37 12.65 -4.45 -0.88
CA SER A 37 13.89 -4.14 -0.16
C SER A 37 14.78 -5.37 0.05
N LEU A 38 14.19 -6.53 0.37
CA LEU A 38 14.92 -7.78 0.57
C LEU A 38 15.61 -8.20 -0.73
N VAL A 39 14.90 -8.11 -1.85
CA VAL A 39 15.46 -8.42 -3.17
C VAL A 39 16.59 -7.45 -3.52
N SER A 40 16.41 -6.15 -3.28
CA SER A 40 17.47 -5.16 -3.52
C SER A 40 18.72 -5.40 -2.66
N ILE A 41 18.56 -5.67 -1.36
CA ILE A 41 19.67 -5.98 -0.45
C ILE A 41 20.40 -7.25 -0.92
N ALA A 42 19.66 -8.29 -1.30
CA ALA A 42 20.25 -9.55 -1.79
C ALA A 42 21.03 -9.35 -3.09
N LEU A 43 20.51 -8.57 -4.04
CA LEU A 43 21.19 -8.25 -5.30
C LEU A 43 22.49 -7.47 -5.07
N VAL A 44 22.46 -6.45 -4.22
CA VAL A 44 23.67 -5.67 -3.87
C VAL A 44 24.70 -6.56 -3.18
N ALA A 45 24.27 -7.38 -2.20
CA ALA A 45 25.19 -8.27 -1.50
C ALA A 45 25.84 -9.30 -2.44
N LEU A 46 25.06 -9.88 -3.36
CA LEU A 46 25.58 -10.81 -4.37
C LEU A 46 26.58 -10.13 -5.30
N SER A 47 26.29 -8.89 -5.73
CA SER A 47 27.20 -8.12 -6.58
C SER A 47 28.51 -7.79 -5.88
N VAL A 48 28.47 -7.36 -4.61
CA VAL A 48 29.66 -7.08 -3.81
C VAL A 48 30.49 -8.35 -3.59
N PHE A 49 29.83 -9.46 -3.26
CA PHE A 49 30.50 -10.75 -3.07
C PHE A 49 31.17 -11.23 -4.37
N TYR A 50 30.48 -11.12 -5.50
CA TYR A 50 31.04 -11.45 -6.81
C TYR A 50 32.26 -10.58 -7.16
N SER A 51 32.16 -9.25 -6.96
CA SER A 51 33.27 -8.33 -7.19
C SER A 51 34.47 -8.63 -6.29
N ALA A 52 34.25 -8.98 -5.01
CA ALA A 52 35.32 -9.34 -4.10
C ALA A 52 36.07 -10.62 -4.54
N LEU A 53 35.34 -11.65 -4.97
CA LEU A 53 35.97 -12.88 -5.49
C LEU A 53 36.73 -12.63 -6.79
N ARG A 54 36.19 -11.78 -7.66
CA ARG A 54 36.85 -11.40 -8.91
C ARG A 54 38.15 -10.64 -8.63
N GLU A 55 38.11 -9.62 -7.78
CA GLU A 55 39.29 -8.82 -7.42
C GLU A 55 40.38 -9.69 -6.79
N HIS A 56 40.01 -10.61 -5.89
CA HIS A 56 40.97 -11.55 -5.29
C HIS A 56 41.66 -12.43 -6.33
N ARG A 57 40.91 -12.94 -7.32
CA ARG A 57 41.48 -13.73 -8.42
C ARG A 57 42.47 -12.92 -9.26
N GLU A 58 42.11 -11.67 -9.59
CA GLU A 58 42.97 -10.78 -10.37
C GLU A 58 44.24 -10.37 -9.58
N LEU A 59 44.12 -10.09 -8.28
CA LEU A 59 45.26 -9.76 -7.42
C LEU A 59 46.20 -10.95 -7.22
N TYR A 60 45.67 -12.13 -6.89
CA TYR A 60 46.47 -13.34 -6.70
C TYR A 60 47.25 -13.69 -7.97
N SER A 61 46.58 -13.64 -9.12
CA SER A 61 47.18 -13.86 -10.42
C SER A 61 48.34 -12.90 -10.71
N ARG A 62 48.15 -11.59 -10.45
CA ARG A 62 49.20 -10.57 -10.64
C ARG A 62 50.37 -10.78 -9.68
N TYR A 63 50.09 -11.13 -8.43
CA TYR A 63 51.10 -11.42 -7.42
C TYR A 63 51.99 -12.59 -7.86
N VAL A 64 51.37 -13.73 -8.20
CA VAL A 64 52.09 -14.94 -8.62
C VAL A 64 52.89 -14.69 -9.90
N GLU A 65 52.37 -13.92 -10.85
CA GLU A 65 53.12 -13.56 -12.06
C GLU A 65 54.34 -12.67 -11.75
N SER A 66 54.18 -11.69 -10.86
CA SER A 66 55.29 -10.85 -10.44
C SER A 66 56.36 -11.63 -9.68
N ASP A 67 55.94 -12.53 -8.80
CA ASP A 67 56.82 -13.39 -8.00
C ASP A 67 57.59 -14.37 -8.89
N LEU A 68 56.89 -15.05 -9.81
CA LEU A 68 57.52 -15.95 -10.78
C LEU A 68 58.49 -15.20 -11.72
N ARG A 69 58.15 -13.98 -12.13
CA ARG A 69 59.04 -13.15 -12.95
C ARG A 69 60.34 -12.86 -12.19
N ALA A 70 60.26 -12.43 -10.94
CA ALA A 70 61.43 -12.15 -10.11
C ALA A 70 62.28 -13.41 -9.85
N LEU A 71 61.64 -14.54 -9.51
CA LEU A 71 62.31 -15.82 -9.31
C LEU A 71 63.05 -16.26 -10.57
N SER A 72 62.37 -16.26 -11.72
CA SER A 72 62.95 -16.69 -12.99
C SER A 72 64.07 -15.77 -13.49
N ASP A 73 64.00 -14.46 -13.22
CA ASP A 73 65.09 -13.52 -13.51
C ASP A 73 66.33 -13.78 -12.65
N ASN A 74 66.16 -13.97 -11.34
CA ASN A 74 67.26 -14.31 -10.45
C ASN A 74 67.91 -15.65 -10.83
N MET A 75 67.09 -16.66 -11.12
CA MET A 75 67.59 -17.96 -11.56
C MET A 75 68.33 -17.90 -12.89
N ALA A 76 67.82 -17.15 -13.86
CA ALA A 76 68.52 -16.98 -15.12
C ALA A 76 69.90 -16.33 -14.96
N ASN A 77 70.06 -15.41 -14.00
CA ASN A 77 71.34 -14.79 -13.69
C ASN A 77 72.29 -15.74 -12.95
N ASP A 78 71.80 -16.49 -11.97
CA ASP A 78 72.61 -17.45 -11.20
C ASP A 78 73.09 -18.64 -12.06
N LEU A 79 72.35 -18.99 -13.11
CA LEU A 79 72.72 -20.06 -14.05
C LEU A 79 73.91 -19.69 -14.96
N VAL A 80 74.23 -18.41 -15.13
CA VAL A 80 75.34 -17.93 -15.97
C VAL A 80 76.68 -18.57 -15.58
N PRO A 81 77.16 -18.46 -14.32
CA PRO A 81 78.41 -19.11 -13.91
C PRO A 81 78.32 -20.64 -13.86
N ILE A 82 77.12 -21.21 -13.65
CA ILE A 82 76.91 -22.66 -13.54
C ILE A 82 77.08 -23.34 -14.90
N ILE A 83 76.42 -22.82 -15.95
CA ILE A 83 76.50 -23.37 -17.31
C ILE A 83 77.92 -23.20 -17.89
N GLY A 84 78.63 -22.14 -17.51
CA GLY A 84 80.01 -21.91 -17.93
C GLY A 84 81.06 -22.79 -17.24
N SER A 85 80.67 -23.61 -16.27
CA SER A 85 81.61 -24.46 -15.50
C SER A 85 81.89 -25.80 -16.18
N SER A 86 83.04 -26.41 -15.86
CA SER A 86 83.45 -27.70 -16.43
C SER A 86 82.66 -28.90 -15.90
N ASP A 87 81.99 -28.76 -14.75
CA ASP A 87 81.14 -29.79 -14.13
C ASP A 87 79.71 -29.25 -13.88
N TYR A 88 79.12 -28.69 -14.94
CA TYR A 88 77.82 -28.02 -14.86
C TYR A 88 76.69 -28.96 -14.45
N PHE A 89 76.79 -30.28 -14.68
CA PHE A 89 75.72 -31.24 -14.43
C PHE A 89 75.35 -31.31 -12.94
N PHE A 90 76.34 -31.47 -12.05
CA PHE A 90 76.10 -31.57 -10.61
C PHE A 90 75.61 -30.24 -10.02
N GLU A 91 76.19 -29.12 -10.48
CA GLU A 91 75.84 -27.78 -10.02
C GLU A 91 74.44 -27.33 -10.47
N LEU A 92 74.05 -27.62 -11.71
CA LEU A 92 72.67 -27.40 -12.20
C LEU A 92 71.66 -28.17 -11.37
N ARG A 93 71.91 -29.45 -11.11
CA ARG A 93 71.01 -30.28 -10.32
C ARG A 93 70.84 -29.73 -8.91
N ARG A 94 71.93 -29.36 -8.23
CA ARG A 94 71.90 -28.78 -6.89
C ARG A 94 71.12 -27.46 -6.88
N TYR A 95 71.33 -26.62 -7.90
CA TYR A 95 70.63 -25.34 -8.01
C TYR A 95 69.14 -25.53 -8.27
N LEU A 96 68.74 -26.41 -9.19
CA LEU A 96 67.32 -26.64 -9.44
C LEU A 96 66.60 -27.30 -8.26
N LEU A 97 67.30 -28.06 -7.40
CA LEU A 97 66.74 -28.58 -6.16
C LEU A 97 66.37 -27.47 -5.15
N THR A 98 66.87 -26.25 -5.28
CA THR A 98 66.42 -25.13 -4.43
C THR A 98 64.97 -24.73 -4.70
N LEU A 99 64.36 -25.26 -5.76
CA LEU A 99 62.93 -25.10 -6.04
C LEU A 99 62.04 -26.03 -5.20
N GLU A 100 62.60 -27.00 -4.48
CA GLU A 100 61.85 -27.95 -3.65
C GLU A 100 60.93 -27.32 -2.61
N PRO A 101 61.30 -26.21 -1.92
CA PRO A 101 60.39 -25.54 -1.00
C PRO A 101 59.20 -24.81 -1.67
N TYR A 102 59.19 -24.67 -3.00
CA TYR A 102 58.14 -23.97 -3.72
C TYR A 102 57.05 -24.94 -4.18
N GLU A 103 56.06 -25.17 -3.31
CA GLU A 103 54.98 -26.16 -3.47
C GLU A 103 54.17 -26.06 -4.77
N ASN A 104 54.16 -24.87 -5.39
CA ASN A 104 53.41 -24.59 -6.62
C ASN A 104 54.25 -24.79 -7.89
N VAL A 105 55.56 -25.03 -7.78
CA VAL A 105 56.44 -25.28 -8.92
C VAL A 105 56.23 -26.70 -9.43
N LEU A 106 55.64 -26.83 -10.60
CA LEU A 106 55.43 -28.12 -11.27
C LEU A 106 56.77 -28.65 -11.82
N GLY A 107 57.62 -27.77 -12.32
CA GLY A 107 58.96 -28.13 -12.73
C GLY A 107 59.74 -26.99 -13.35
N ALA A 108 61.03 -27.24 -13.57
CA ALA A 108 61.93 -26.34 -14.25
C ALA A 108 62.82 -27.13 -15.22
N ALA A 109 63.17 -26.55 -16.35
CA ALA A 109 64.11 -27.14 -17.30
C ALA A 109 65.12 -26.09 -17.73
N VAL A 110 66.40 -26.49 -17.74
CA VAL A 110 67.50 -25.69 -18.27
C VAL A 110 67.92 -26.31 -19.60
N PHE A 111 68.06 -25.47 -20.61
CA PHE A 111 68.42 -25.86 -21.96
C PHE A 111 69.70 -25.15 -22.39
N ASN A 112 70.44 -25.75 -23.33
CA ASN A 112 71.54 -25.07 -24.00
C ASN A 112 71.03 -24.08 -25.06
N GLN A 113 71.94 -23.49 -25.83
CA GLN A 113 71.64 -22.56 -26.92
C GLN A 113 70.76 -23.19 -28.02
N ASP A 114 70.95 -24.48 -28.28
CA ASP A 114 70.24 -25.25 -29.29
C ASP A 114 68.93 -25.87 -28.78
N TRP A 115 68.47 -25.43 -27.59
CA TRP A 115 67.27 -25.96 -26.92
C TRP A 115 67.31 -27.46 -26.61
N GLN A 116 68.51 -28.01 -26.43
CA GLN A 116 68.68 -29.35 -25.86
C GLN A 116 68.63 -29.24 -24.34
N VAL A 117 67.87 -30.14 -23.72
CA VAL A 117 67.71 -30.22 -22.26
C VAL A 117 69.06 -30.54 -21.61
N LEU A 118 69.53 -29.66 -20.73
CA LEU A 118 70.72 -29.88 -19.89
C LEU A 118 70.34 -30.56 -18.58
N GLU A 119 69.28 -30.09 -17.93
CA GLU A 119 68.76 -30.68 -16.68
C GLU A 119 67.29 -30.31 -16.47
N VAL A 120 66.54 -31.19 -15.80
CA VAL A 120 65.12 -30.99 -15.45
C VAL A 120 64.90 -31.24 -13.97
N TYR A 121 64.12 -30.37 -13.37
CA TYR A 121 63.52 -30.53 -12.06
C TYR A 121 62.01 -30.75 -12.19
N ALA A 122 61.51 -31.77 -11.50
CA ALA A 122 60.09 -32.06 -11.38
C ALA A 122 59.69 -31.92 -9.91
N GLY A 123 58.72 -31.04 -9.66
CA GLY A 123 58.22 -30.75 -8.31
C GLY A 123 57.41 -31.91 -7.71
N GLU A 124 57.18 -31.84 -6.40
CA GLU A 124 56.43 -32.84 -5.63
C GLU A 124 54.98 -32.98 -6.13
N THR A 125 54.33 -31.86 -6.47
CA THR A 125 52.97 -31.80 -7.01
C THR A 125 52.81 -32.57 -8.35
N MET A 126 53.90 -32.70 -9.11
CA MET A 126 53.95 -33.51 -10.34
C MET A 126 54.19 -35.00 -10.06
N ARG A 127 54.74 -35.36 -8.90
CA ARG A 127 54.92 -36.76 -8.48
C ARG A 127 53.63 -37.39 -7.95
N GLU A 128 52.73 -36.59 -7.38
CA GLU A 128 51.48 -37.06 -6.75
C GLU A 128 50.28 -37.17 -7.71
N ARG A 129 50.20 -36.33 -8.76
CA ARG A 129 49.14 -36.45 -9.78
C ARG A 129 49.52 -37.54 -10.80
N GLU A 130 48.82 -38.68 -10.77
CA GLU A 130 48.94 -39.82 -11.73
C GLU A 130 48.72 -39.46 -13.22
N ASP A 131 48.41 -38.19 -13.52
CA ASP A 131 48.26 -37.70 -14.88
C ASP A 131 49.64 -37.46 -15.50
N ARG A 132 50.11 -38.45 -16.28
CA ARG A 132 51.36 -38.39 -17.07
C ARG A 132 51.30 -37.37 -18.23
N ALA A 133 50.55 -36.28 -18.09
CA ALA A 133 50.73 -35.06 -18.88
C ALA A 133 51.80 -34.18 -18.21
N GLY A 134 53.01 -34.75 -18.12
CA GLY A 134 54.20 -34.03 -17.68
C GLY A 134 54.34 -32.76 -18.51
N VAL A 135 54.76 -31.66 -17.87
CA VAL A 135 55.14 -30.44 -18.59
C VAL A 135 56.04 -30.86 -19.75
N ASN A 136 55.53 -30.78 -20.99
CA ASN A 136 56.30 -31.18 -22.15
C ASN A 136 57.32 -30.09 -22.39
N PHE A 137 58.50 -30.25 -21.82
CA PHE A 137 59.60 -29.31 -21.95
C PHE A 137 60.15 -29.24 -23.40
N GLY A 138 59.79 -30.20 -24.26
CA GLY A 138 60.25 -30.27 -25.65
C GLY A 138 59.61 -29.28 -26.62
N GLU A 139 58.50 -28.63 -26.25
CA GLU A 139 57.76 -27.71 -27.14
C GLU A 139 58.06 -26.21 -26.88
N TRP A 140 58.81 -25.86 -25.83
CA TRP A 140 59.06 -24.46 -25.46
C TRP A 140 60.13 -23.76 -26.31
N ALA A 141 60.88 -24.52 -27.11
CA ALA A 141 61.91 -23.98 -28.01
C ALA A 141 61.36 -22.97 -29.03
N LEU A 142 60.05 -22.99 -29.27
CA LEU A 142 59.35 -22.12 -30.21
C LEU A 142 58.64 -20.94 -29.54
N GLN A 143 58.66 -20.83 -28.20
CA GLN A 143 57.93 -19.77 -27.50
C GLN A 143 58.76 -18.50 -27.32
N ALA A 144 58.08 -17.34 -27.39
CA ALA A 144 58.70 -16.04 -27.15
C ALA A 144 59.21 -15.94 -25.70
N GLN A 145 60.23 -15.12 -25.46
CA GLN A 145 60.68 -14.85 -24.08
C GLN A 145 59.58 -14.14 -23.29
N GLY A 146 59.47 -14.44 -22.00
CA GLY A 146 58.52 -13.79 -21.10
C GLY A 146 57.60 -14.76 -20.36
N MET A 147 56.45 -14.23 -19.94
CA MET A 147 55.46 -14.96 -19.16
C MET A 147 54.33 -15.44 -20.07
N HIS A 148 53.98 -16.71 -19.96
CA HIS A 148 52.92 -17.35 -20.72
C HIS A 148 51.93 -18.02 -19.78
N ARG A 149 50.65 -17.98 -20.13
CA ARG A 149 49.59 -18.66 -19.40
C ARG A 149 48.95 -19.70 -20.32
N GLN A 150 48.95 -20.95 -19.89
CA GLN A 150 48.39 -22.05 -20.66
C GLN A 150 47.84 -23.12 -19.72
N ASP A 151 46.61 -23.59 -19.97
CA ASP A 151 46.00 -24.73 -19.28
C ASP A 151 46.10 -24.68 -17.74
N GLY A 152 45.82 -23.51 -17.15
CA GLY A 152 45.87 -23.31 -15.70
C GLY A 152 47.28 -23.17 -15.11
N LYS A 153 48.31 -23.19 -15.95
CA LYS A 153 49.72 -23.05 -15.59
C LYS A 153 50.24 -21.68 -15.95
N LEU A 154 51.23 -21.21 -15.19
CA LEU A 154 52.01 -20.03 -15.52
C LEU A 154 53.44 -20.47 -15.83
N ILE A 155 53.92 -20.09 -17.02
CA ILE A 155 55.22 -20.46 -17.53
C ILE A 155 56.08 -19.21 -17.69
N ALA A 156 57.30 -19.26 -17.17
CA ALA A 156 58.33 -18.26 -17.45
C ALA A 156 59.39 -18.85 -18.37
N VAL A 157 59.63 -18.19 -19.50
CA VAL A 157 60.73 -18.50 -20.43
C VAL A 157 61.75 -17.37 -20.37
N LYS A 158 62.96 -17.68 -19.90
CA LYS A 158 64.07 -16.74 -19.73
C LYS A 158 65.31 -17.20 -20.49
N ARG A 159 66.12 -16.24 -20.96
CA ARG A 159 67.46 -16.52 -21.49
C ARG A 159 68.46 -16.50 -20.36
N VAL A 160 69.41 -17.42 -20.39
CA VAL A 160 70.56 -17.43 -19.48
C VAL A 160 71.73 -16.76 -20.19
N GLY A 161 72.22 -15.65 -19.64
CA GLY A 161 73.25 -14.80 -20.25
C GLY A 161 72.68 -13.61 -21.03
N GLU A 162 73.56 -12.66 -21.36
CA GLU A 162 73.20 -11.43 -22.06
C GLU A 162 73.46 -11.55 -23.58
N ALA A 163 72.68 -10.86 -24.40
CA ALA A 163 73.00 -10.75 -25.83
C ALA A 163 74.33 -10.00 -26.01
N PRO A 164 75.29 -10.50 -26.81
CA PRO A 164 75.18 -11.58 -27.79
C PRO A 164 75.54 -13.00 -27.29
N LEU A 165 75.96 -13.17 -26.04
CA LEU A 165 76.40 -14.44 -25.46
C LEU A 165 75.29 -15.12 -24.64
N VAL A 166 74.24 -15.58 -25.31
CA VAL A 166 73.23 -16.45 -24.68
C VAL A 166 73.88 -17.79 -24.38
N MET A 167 73.92 -18.26 -23.14
CA MET A 167 74.48 -19.57 -22.77
C MET A 167 73.44 -20.68 -22.74
N GLY A 168 72.15 -20.31 -22.60
CA GLY A 168 71.07 -21.27 -22.56
C GLY A 168 69.72 -20.62 -22.31
N HIS A 169 68.74 -21.44 -21.96
CA HIS A 169 67.37 -21.01 -21.65
C HIS A 169 66.88 -21.69 -20.37
N LEU A 170 66.06 -20.97 -19.60
CA LEU A 170 65.36 -21.47 -18.43
C LEU A 170 63.86 -21.44 -18.68
N VAL A 171 63.20 -22.57 -18.47
CA VAL A 171 61.74 -22.68 -18.47
C VAL A 171 61.28 -23.10 -17.08
N LEU A 172 60.46 -22.27 -16.44
CA LEU A 172 59.89 -22.54 -15.12
C LEU A 172 58.36 -22.61 -15.24
N VAL A 173 57.75 -23.67 -14.71
CA VAL A 173 56.31 -23.92 -14.82
C VAL A 173 55.71 -24.10 -13.44
N ILE A 174 54.67 -23.31 -13.15
CA ILE A 174 53.96 -23.35 -11.86
C ILE A 174 52.46 -23.59 -12.07
N ASP A 175 51.82 -24.24 -11.10
CA ASP A 175 50.34 -24.38 -11.04
C ASP A 175 49.75 -23.07 -10.52
N LEU A 176 48.96 -22.39 -11.36
CA LEU A 176 48.23 -21.19 -10.94
C LEU A 176 46.80 -21.54 -10.52
N GLU A 177 46.21 -22.57 -11.09
CA GLU A 177 44.76 -22.83 -10.98
C GLU A 177 44.38 -23.56 -9.69
N GLY A 178 45.16 -24.55 -9.27
CA GLY A 178 44.91 -25.30 -8.03
C GLY A 178 44.91 -24.38 -6.80
N PRO A 179 46.04 -23.73 -6.48
CA PRO A 179 46.16 -22.82 -5.35
C PRO A 179 45.17 -21.65 -5.40
N LEU A 180 44.87 -21.14 -6.61
CA LEU A 180 43.89 -20.08 -6.79
C LEU A 180 42.47 -20.54 -6.43
N LYS A 181 42.05 -21.73 -6.85
CA LYS A 181 40.74 -22.30 -6.48
C LYS A 181 40.64 -22.45 -4.96
N ASP A 182 41.64 -23.04 -4.32
CA ASP A 182 41.66 -23.27 -2.88
C ASP A 182 41.64 -21.95 -2.09
N SER A 183 42.46 -20.98 -2.52
CA SER A 183 42.49 -19.63 -1.94
C SER A 183 41.15 -18.91 -2.09
N THR A 184 40.52 -18.98 -3.27
CA THR A 184 39.20 -18.34 -3.49
C THR A 184 38.08 -19.00 -2.69
N PHE A 185 38.11 -20.32 -2.54
CA PHE A 185 37.14 -21.05 -1.72
C PHE A 185 37.30 -20.73 -0.24
N SER A 186 38.54 -20.72 0.26
CA SER A 186 38.85 -20.33 1.64
C SER A 186 38.41 -18.89 1.93
N LEU A 187 38.66 -17.96 1.00
CA LEU A 187 38.20 -16.59 1.12
C LEU A 187 36.67 -16.50 1.16
N ALA A 188 35.98 -17.21 0.26
CA ALA A 188 34.52 -17.25 0.23
C ALA A 188 33.95 -17.71 1.58
N LEU A 189 34.51 -18.77 2.17
CA LEU A 189 34.06 -19.32 3.44
C LEU A 189 34.28 -18.34 4.61
N ARG A 190 35.34 -17.53 4.58
CA ARG A 190 35.62 -16.49 5.59
C ARG A 190 34.71 -15.27 5.46
N ILE A 191 34.40 -14.84 4.23
CA ILE A 191 33.58 -13.65 3.98
C ILE A 191 32.08 -13.94 4.12
N LEU A 192 31.62 -15.14 3.75
CA LEU A 192 30.21 -15.52 3.79
C LEU A 192 29.50 -15.21 5.12
N PRO A 193 30.00 -15.60 6.31
CA PRO A 193 29.31 -15.30 7.56
C PRO A 193 29.21 -13.79 7.84
N VAL A 194 30.23 -13.02 7.47
CA VAL A 194 30.22 -11.55 7.60
C VAL A 194 29.16 -10.94 6.68
N ALA A 195 29.10 -11.39 5.42
CA ALA A 195 28.10 -10.95 4.46
C ALA A 195 26.68 -11.26 4.94
N VAL A 196 26.44 -12.47 5.45
CA VAL A 196 25.15 -12.87 6.03
C VAL A 196 24.78 -12.01 7.23
N ALA A 197 25.73 -11.76 8.15
CA ALA A 197 25.49 -10.90 9.31
C ALA A 197 25.12 -9.47 8.92
N VAL A 198 25.84 -8.88 7.95
CA VAL A 198 25.52 -7.54 7.42
C VAL A 198 24.13 -7.51 6.79
N ILE A 199 23.76 -8.51 5.99
CA ILE A 199 22.42 -8.62 5.41
C ILE A 199 21.36 -8.68 6.52
N LEU A 200 21.54 -9.52 7.55
CA LEU A 200 20.59 -9.63 8.66
C LEU A 200 20.43 -8.31 9.42
N ILE A 201 21.53 -7.58 9.66
CA ILE A 201 21.50 -6.25 10.29
C ILE A 201 20.72 -5.27 9.42
N LEU A 202 20.99 -5.21 8.11
CA LEU A 202 20.28 -4.32 7.18
C LEU A 202 18.79 -4.64 7.09
N VAL A 203 18.43 -5.93 7.05
CA VAL A 203 17.03 -6.38 7.04
C VAL A 203 16.34 -6.00 8.36
N GLY A 204 16.98 -6.22 9.51
CA GLY A 204 16.44 -5.84 10.81
C GLY A 204 16.25 -4.32 10.95
N LEU A 205 17.26 -3.54 10.57
CA LEU A 205 17.19 -2.08 10.55
C LEU A 205 16.06 -1.59 9.65
N PHE A 206 15.95 -2.14 8.44
CA PHE A 206 14.88 -1.82 7.51
C PHE A 206 13.51 -2.17 8.09
N TYR A 207 13.37 -3.33 8.72
CA TYR A 207 12.12 -3.73 9.38
C TYR A 207 11.69 -2.72 10.46
N VAL A 208 12.63 -2.27 11.30
CA VAL A 208 12.38 -1.27 12.35
C VAL A 208 12.01 0.10 11.75
N LEU A 209 12.71 0.54 10.69
CA LEU A 209 12.41 1.80 10.01
C LEU A 209 11.05 1.75 9.30
N ALA A 210 10.81 0.71 8.51
CA ALA A 210 9.56 0.52 7.76
C ALA A 210 8.36 0.41 8.70
N SER A 211 8.48 -0.31 9.82
CA SER A 211 7.41 -0.38 10.82
C SER A 211 7.13 0.97 11.46
N ARG A 212 8.15 1.79 11.76
CA ARG A 212 7.96 3.15 12.28
C ARG A 212 7.29 4.09 11.27
N TRP A 213 7.64 3.98 9.99
CA TRP A 213 7.21 4.93 8.95
C TRP A 213 5.86 4.58 8.32
N LEU A 214 5.56 3.29 8.14
CA LEU A 214 4.32 2.84 7.49
C LEU A 214 3.17 2.66 8.48
N TRP A 215 3.45 2.53 9.79
CA TRP A 215 2.40 2.37 10.81
C TRP A 215 1.40 3.54 10.84
N PRO A 216 1.81 4.82 10.76
CA PRO A 216 0.86 5.93 10.71
C PRO A 216 -0.13 5.83 9.54
N LEU A 217 0.33 5.40 8.35
CA LEU A 217 -0.54 5.26 7.18
C LEU A 217 -1.62 4.18 7.39
N THR A 218 -1.25 3.08 8.04
CA THR A 218 -2.23 2.04 8.38
C THR A 218 -3.28 2.55 9.37
N GLN A 219 -2.87 3.36 10.36
CA GLN A 219 -3.79 3.98 11.32
C GLN A 219 -4.74 4.97 10.63
N LEU A 220 -4.25 5.77 9.68
CA LEU A 220 -5.10 6.69 8.91
C LEU A 220 -6.14 5.92 8.07
N SER A 221 -5.75 4.79 7.45
CA SER A 221 -6.69 3.97 6.68
C SER A 221 -7.75 3.30 7.57
N GLU A 222 -7.35 2.77 8.74
CA GLU A 222 -8.29 2.19 9.70
C GLU A 222 -9.24 3.25 10.27
N PHE A 223 -8.71 4.44 10.58
CA PHE A 223 -9.51 5.58 11.04
C PHE A 223 -10.55 6.00 9.99
N ALA A 224 -10.13 6.19 8.73
CA ALA A 224 -11.04 6.58 7.66
C ALA A 224 -12.17 5.56 7.48
N ARG A 225 -11.83 4.26 7.54
CA ARG A 225 -12.82 3.16 7.47
C ARG A 225 -13.78 3.20 8.66
N LYS A 226 -13.27 3.39 9.87
CA LYS A 226 -14.08 3.52 11.09
C LYS A 226 -15.03 4.71 11.00
N VAL A 227 -14.57 5.87 10.54
CA VAL A 227 -15.42 7.05 10.33
C VAL A 227 -16.50 6.77 9.28
N GLN A 228 -16.16 6.10 8.19
CA GLN A 228 -17.12 5.74 7.15
C GLN A 228 -18.22 4.81 7.67
N ASP A 229 -17.85 3.80 8.46
CA ASP A 229 -18.76 2.79 8.99
C ASP A 229 -19.63 3.33 10.14
N THR A 230 -19.05 4.13 11.03
CA THR A 230 -19.74 4.65 12.22
C THR A 230 -20.43 5.99 11.99
N LYS A 231 -20.02 6.75 10.97
CA LYS A 231 -20.40 8.15 10.75
C LYS A 231 -20.10 9.06 11.94
N ASP A 232 -19.23 8.64 12.85
CA ASP A 232 -18.83 9.41 14.01
C ASP A 232 -17.74 10.42 13.62
N TYR A 233 -18.16 11.66 13.37
CA TYR A 233 -17.27 12.75 13.00
C TYR A 233 -16.57 13.41 14.20
N SER A 234 -16.85 12.96 15.44
CA SER A 234 -16.20 13.48 16.65
C SER A 234 -14.82 12.87 16.90
N LEU A 235 -14.51 11.76 16.22
CA LEU A 235 -13.25 11.04 16.37
C LEU A 235 -12.07 11.89 15.88
N THR A 236 -10.96 11.82 16.62
CA THR A 236 -9.71 12.50 16.26
C THR A 236 -8.54 11.54 16.25
N ILE A 237 -7.59 11.77 15.35
CA ILE A 237 -6.34 11.03 15.30
C ILE A 237 -5.28 11.81 16.08
N PRO A 238 -4.56 11.20 17.03
CA PRO A 238 -3.47 11.88 17.70
C PRO A 238 -2.38 12.23 16.68
N VAL A 239 -2.01 13.51 16.61
CA VAL A 239 -0.97 14.00 15.69
C VAL A 239 0.36 13.37 16.08
N ARG A 240 0.79 12.36 15.32
CA ARG A 240 2.04 11.61 15.51
C ARG A 240 2.81 11.56 14.19
N GLY A 241 4.12 11.41 14.28
CA GLY A 241 5.02 11.37 13.12
C GLY A 241 5.75 12.69 12.90
N LYS A 242 6.57 12.74 11.85
CA LYS A 242 7.29 13.94 11.42
C LYS A 242 6.88 14.32 10.00
N TYR A 243 7.10 15.58 9.64
CA TYR A 243 6.90 16.11 8.29
C TYR A 243 5.47 15.89 7.75
N GLU A 244 5.33 15.29 6.57
CA GLU A 244 4.10 15.21 5.78
C GLU A 244 2.98 14.44 6.51
N VAL A 245 3.32 13.38 7.23
CA VAL A 245 2.33 12.57 7.96
C VAL A 245 1.64 13.39 9.05
N SER A 246 2.40 14.24 9.74
CA SER A 246 1.85 15.11 10.79
C SER A 246 0.96 16.20 10.21
N SER A 247 1.31 16.73 9.02
CA SER A 247 0.46 17.69 8.30
C SER A 247 -0.84 17.03 7.87
N LEU A 248 -0.76 15.88 7.20
CA LEU A 248 -1.94 15.15 6.73
C LEU A 248 -2.88 14.76 7.88
N THR A 249 -2.32 14.35 9.02
CA THR A 249 -3.14 14.04 10.21
C THR A 249 -3.89 15.28 10.72
N ARG A 250 -3.24 16.45 10.69
CA ARG A 250 -3.87 17.72 11.05
C ARG A 250 -4.95 18.11 10.05
N ASP A 251 -4.69 17.97 8.76
CA ASP A 251 -5.64 18.30 7.70
C ASP A 251 -6.89 17.42 7.76
N ILE A 252 -6.72 16.11 8.04
CA ILE A 252 -7.84 15.20 8.29
C ILE A 252 -8.63 15.63 9.54
N ASN A 253 -7.97 15.91 10.66
CA ASN A 253 -8.67 16.36 11.87
C ASN A 253 -9.43 17.68 11.63
N ASN A 254 -8.86 18.62 10.88
CA ASN A 254 -9.52 19.88 10.51
C ASN A 254 -10.76 19.63 9.63
N MET A 255 -10.65 18.74 8.63
CA MET A 255 -11.78 18.35 7.80
C MET A 255 -12.90 17.69 8.61
N MET A 256 -12.55 16.80 9.54
CA MET A 256 -13.50 16.14 10.44
C MET A 256 -14.22 17.16 11.33
N SER A 257 -13.49 18.13 11.88
CA SER A 257 -14.07 19.22 12.67
C SER A 257 -15.05 20.07 11.85
N ALA A 258 -14.71 20.39 10.60
CA ALA A 258 -15.57 21.14 9.70
C ALA A 258 -16.84 20.36 9.34
N ILE A 259 -16.71 19.07 9.02
CA ILE A 259 -17.86 18.19 8.73
C ILE A 259 -18.78 18.09 9.94
N ARG A 260 -18.22 17.92 11.14
CA ARG A 260 -19.01 17.87 12.38
C ARG A 260 -19.78 19.17 12.60
N GLN A 261 -19.11 20.31 12.48
CA GLN A 261 -19.75 21.62 12.63
C GLN A 261 -20.89 21.80 11.62
N GLU A 262 -20.68 21.41 10.37
CA GLU A 262 -21.71 21.47 9.33
C GLU A 262 -22.89 20.52 9.63
N ALA A 263 -22.63 19.34 10.18
CA ALA A 263 -23.67 18.40 10.59
C ALA A 263 -24.51 18.96 11.75
N ASP A 264 -23.88 19.59 12.74
CA ASP A 264 -24.56 20.22 13.87
C ASP A 264 -25.45 21.38 13.39
N ILE A 265 -24.95 22.24 12.49
CA ILE A 265 -25.74 23.33 11.88
C ILE A 265 -26.92 22.78 11.07
N ASN A 266 -26.71 21.72 10.29
CA ASN A 266 -27.77 21.12 9.49
C ASN A 266 -28.89 20.54 10.37
N LEU A 267 -28.57 19.96 11.52
CA LEU A 267 -29.57 19.47 12.47
C LEU A 267 -30.43 20.63 13.01
N GLU A 268 -29.80 21.74 13.42
CA GLU A 268 -30.51 22.94 13.89
C GLU A 268 -31.39 23.54 12.78
N TYR A 269 -30.89 23.56 11.54
CA TYR A 269 -31.66 24.05 10.39
C TYR A 269 -32.87 23.17 10.06
N VAL A 270 -32.75 21.84 10.17
CA VAL A 270 -33.88 20.91 9.97
C VAL A 270 -34.95 21.12 11.03
N ASP A 271 -34.57 21.27 12.30
CA ASP A 271 -35.51 21.52 13.40
C ASP A 271 -36.29 22.83 13.19
N GLU A 272 -35.60 23.91 12.84
CA GLU A 272 -36.24 25.20 12.54
C GLU A 272 -37.18 25.12 11.32
N LEU A 273 -36.80 24.37 10.28
CA LEU A 273 -37.67 24.14 9.12
C LEU A 273 -38.94 23.37 9.49
N GLU A 274 -38.84 22.34 10.33
CA GLU A 274 -40.00 21.60 10.82
C GLU A 274 -40.93 22.50 11.63
N ARG A 275 -40.38 23.31 12.55
CA ARG A 275 -41.16 24.26 13.36
C ARG A 275 -41.91 25.28 12.50
N ARG A 276 -41.24 25.88 11.52
CA ARG A 276 -41.87 26.82 10.57
C ARG A 276 -42.93 26.15 9.71
N ARG A 277 -42.71 24.90 9.32
CA ARG A 277 -43.68 24.14 8.56
C ARG A 277 -44.95 23.91 9.38
N GLU A 278 -44.83 23.51 10.64
CA GLU A 278 -45.97 23.34 11.55
C GLU A 278 -46.73 24.66 11.75
N GLU A 279 -46.02 25.77 11.96
CA GLU A 279 -46.62 27.10 12.08
C GLU A 279 -47.39 27.50 10.79
N MET A 280 -46.80 27.27 9.62
CA MET A 280 -47.47 27.53 8.34
C MET A 280 -48.69 26.63 8.12
N GLU A 281 -48.59 25.34 8.44
CA GLU A 281 -49.72 24.41 8.36
C GLU A 281 -50.84 24.81 9.32
N TYR A 282 -50.50 25.32 10.51
CA TYR A 282 -51.48 25.86 11.46
C TYR A 282 -52.18 27.10 10.88
N LEU A 283 -51.43 28.10 10.43
CA LEU A 283 -51.99 29.34 9.86
C LEU A 283 -52.81 29.11 8.59
N ALA A 284 -52.45 28.11 7.77
CA ALA A 284 -53.18 27.75 6.57
C ALA A 284 -54.52 27.06 6.87
N ASN A 285 -54.66 26.41 8.03
CA ASN A 285 -55.83 25.57 8.35
C ASN A 285 -56.72 26.11 9.47
N TYR A 286 -56.20 26.96 10.34
CA TYR A 286 -56.89 27.46 11.53
C TYR A 286 -57.03 28.99 11.51
N ASP A 287 -58.08 29.48 12.15
CA ASP A 287 -58.32 30.90 12.38
C ASP A 287 -57.51 31.37 13.59
N SER A 288 -56.68 32.39 13.39
CA SER A 288 -55.74 32.86 14.41
C SER A 288 -56.40 33.46 15.68
N LEU A 289 -57.64 33.94 15.59
CA LEU A 289 -58.35 34.52 16.73
C LEU A 289 -59.02 33.44 17.58
N THR A 290 -59.73 32.51 16.92
CA THR A 290 -60.61 31.55 17.61
C THR A 290 -59.96 30.17 17.81
N GLY A 291 -58.86 29.88 17.10
CA GLY A 291 -58.23 28.55 17.08
C GLY A 291 -59.05 27.47 16.38
N LEU A 292 -60.24 27.80 15.86
CA LEU A 292 -61.07 26.90 15.07
C LEU A 292 -60.49 26.70 13.67
N MET A 293 -60.99 25.70 12.95
CA MET A 293 -60.66 25.57 11.53
C MET A 293 -61.09 26.84 10.78
N ASN A 294 -60.28 27.28 9.83
CA ASN A 294 -60.68 28.37 8.95
C ASN A 294 -61.61 27.87 7.84
N ARG A 295 -62.23 28.82 7.14
CA ARG A 295 -63.13 28.56 6.02
C ARG A 295 -62.54 27.60 4.97
N GLN A 296 -61.29 27.80 4.56
CA GLN A 296 -60.67 27.00 3.50
C GLN A 296 -60.50 25.53 3.92
N CYS A 297 -60.03 25.32 5.14
CA CYS A 297 -59.84 23.98 5.69
C CYS A 297 -61.18 23.26 5.88
N PHE A 298 -62.18 23.98 6.41
CA PHE A 298 -63.53 23.44 6.57
C PHE A 298 -64.13 22.99 5.23
N MET A 299 -64.04 23.82 4.18
CA MET A 299 -64.58 23.48 2.86
C MET A 299 -63.90 22.25 2.26
N THR A 300 -62.57 22.16 2.42
CA THR A 300 -61.79 21.01 1.94
C THR A 300 -62.19 19.72 2.67
N LEU A 301 -62.37 19.78 4.01
CA LEU A 301 -62.88 18.64 4.77
C LEU A 301 -64.32 18.30 4.42
N LEU A 302 -65.17 19.31 4.19
CA LEU A 302 -66.56 19.12 3.84
C LEU A 302 -66.69 18.36 2.51
N GLU A 303 -65.89 18.71 1.49
CA GLU A 303 -65.87 17.99 0.22
C GLU A 303 -65.53 16.52 0.38
N ARG A 304 -64.52 16.19 1.21
CA ARG A 304 -64.15 14.80 1.51
C ARG A 304 -65.29 14.06 2.22
N HIS A 305 -65.83 14.64 3.28
CA HIS A 305 -66.92 14.02 4.03
C HIS A 305 -68.20 13.85 3.22
N LEU A 306 -68.48 14.76 2.27
CA LEU A 306 -69.59 14.60 1.34
C LEU A 306 -69.40 13.40 0.41
N GLN A 307 -68.17 13.11 -0.01
CA GLN A 307 -67.87 11.90 -0.79
C GLN A 307 -68.03 10.63 0.06
N ASP A 308 -67.52 10.63 1.29
CA ASP A 308 -67.61 9.49 2.21
C ASP A 308 -69.07 9.19 2.60
N ALA A 309 -69.85 10.23 2.89
CA ALA A 309 -71.28 10.11 3.21
C ALA A 309 -72.08 9.49 2.06
N ARG A 310 -71.77 9.86 0.81
CA ARG A 310 -72.37 9.26 -0.39
C ARG A 310 -72.04 7.77 -0.52
N GLN A 311 -70.82 7.38 -0.22
CA GLN A 311 -70.38 5.97 -0.33
C GLN A 311 -70.99 5.10 0.77
N ASN A 312 -71.10 5.64 1.98
CA ASN A 312 -71.55 4.90 3.16
C ASN A 312 -73.04 5.09 3.49
N THR A 313 -73.79 5.80 2.66
CA THR A 313 -75.21 6.15 2.88
C THR A 313 -75.45 6.76 4.27
N GLN A 314 -74.58 7.69 4.67
CA GLN A 314 -74.69 8.42 5.94
C GLN A 314 -75.24 9.83 5.70
N ASP A 315 -76.06 10.30 6.63
CA ASP A 315 -76.54 11.68 6.61
C ASP A 315 -75.46 12.62 7.14
N LEU A 316 -75.36 13.80 6.52
CA LEU A 316 -74.44 14.86 6.94
C LEU A 316 -75.23 16.15 7.12
N ALA A 317 -75.13 16.76 8.30
CA ALA A 317 -75.70 18.07 8.57
C ALA A 317 -74.61 19.14 8.56
N VAL A 318 -74.90 20.26 7.90
CA VAL A 318 -74.10 21.50 7.98
C VAL A 318 -75.00 22.61 8.48
N MET A 319 -74.56 23.31 9.52
CA MET A 319 -75.23 24.46 10.11
C MET A 319 -74.38 25.70 9.90
N PHE A 320 -75.05 26.78 9.50
CA PHE A 320 -74.48 28.11 9.43
C PHE A 320 -74.99 28.91 10.62
N VAL A 321 -74.09 29.58 11.33
CA VAL A 321 -74.37 30.32 12.57
C VAL A 321 -73.83 31.74 12.40
N ASP A 322 -74.67 32.73 12.67
CA ASP A 322 -74.34 34.16 12.63
C ASP A 322 -74.66 34.77 14.00
N LEU A 323 -73.85 35.71 14.49
CA LEU A 323 -74.05 36.33 15.81
C LEU A 323 -74.88 37.61 15.71
N ASP A 324 -76.11 37.54 16.21
CA ASP A 324 -77.00 38.70 16.24
C ASP A 324 -76.39 39.88 17.03
N GLY A 325 -76.33 41.05 16.38
CA GLY A 325 -75.91 42.29 17.02
C GLY A 325 -74.40 42.42 17.31
N PHE A 326 -73.56 41.54 16.78
CA PHE A 326 -72.10 41.59 17.01
C PHE A 326 -71.48 42.95 16.64
N LYS A 327 -71.94 43.57 15.55
CA LYS A 327 -71.50 44.92 15.17
C LYS A 327 -71.74 45.96 16.26
N VAL A 328 -72.86 45.88 16.99
CA VAL A 328 -73.17 46.81 18.09
C VAL A 328 -72.18 46.65 19.24
N VAL A 329 -71.76 45.40 19.52
CA VAL A 329 -70.72 45.12 20.53
C VAL A 329 -69.41 45.78 20.13
N ASN A 330 -68.96 45.59 18.88
CA ASN A 330 -67.74 46.24 18.38
C ASN A 330 -67.83 47.77 18.43
N ASP A 331 -68.95 48.35 18.01
CA ASP A 331 -69.14 49.80 17.95
C ASP A 331 -69.25 50.45 19.35
N THR A 332 -69.70 49.69 20.36
CA THR A 332 -69.94 50.21 21.72
C THR A 332 -68.79 49.93 22.69
N LEU A 333 -68.20 48.74 22.59
CA LEU A 333 -67.21 48.22 23.55
C LEU A 333 -65.80 48.07 22.95
N GLY A 334 -65.66 48.26 21.64
CA GLY A 334 -64.40 48.16 20.91
C GLY A 334 -64.14 46.76 20.36
N HIS A 335 -63.26 46.69 19.37
CA HIS A 335 -62.93 45.46 18.65
C HIS A 335 -62.25 44.40 19.54
N ASP A 336 -61.42 44.81 20.51
CA ASP A 336 -60.77 43.86 21.42
C ASP A 336 -61.79 43.03 22.22
N VAL A 337 -62.88 43.68 22.69
CA VAL A 337 -63.97 43.00 23.40
C VAL A 337 -64.78 42.11 22.46
N GLY A 338 -64.96 42.52 21.20
CA GLY A 338 -65.57 41.68 20.17
C GLY A 338 -64.73 40.44 19.85
N ASP A 339 -63.41 40.57 19.82
CA ASP A 339 -62.48 39.47 19.59
C ASP A 339 -62.52 38.44 20.73
N GLU A 340 -62.56 38.89 21.99
CA GLU A 340 -62.78 38.03 23.15
C GLU A 340 -64.14 37.31 23.09
N LEU A 341 -65.20 38.03 22.70
CA LEU A 341 -66.53 37.44 22.52
C LEU A 341 -66.51 36.33 21.46
N LEU A 342 -65.81 36.54 20.33
CA LEU A 342 -65.69 35.52 19.28
C LEU A 342 -64.92 34.28 19.75
N ALA A 343 -63.85 34.45 20.51
CA ALA A 343 -63.08 33.33 21.10
C ALA A 343 -63.92 32.53 22.11
N GLU A 344 -64.72 33.21 22.93
CA GLU A 344 -65.64 32.57 23.87
C GLU A 344 -66.78 31.84 23.16
N VAL A 345 -67.37 32.44 22.13
CA VAL A 345 -68.38 31.78 21.27
C VAL A 345 -67.80 30.52 20.62
N ALA A 346 -66.59 30.61 20.07
CA ALA A 346 -65.90 29.47 19.47
C ALA A 346 -65.74 28.31 20.47
N THR A 347 -65.29 28.64 21.69
CA THR A 347 -65.12 27.67 22.79
C THR A 347 -66.46 27.03 23.17
N ARG A 348 -67.53 27.82 23.29
CA ARG A 348 -68.88 27.33 23.60
C ARG A 348 -69.39 26.41 22.50
N LEU A 349 -69.34 26.84 21.24
CA LEU A 349 -69.77 26.02 20.10
C LEU A 349 -69.02 24.69 20.08
N GLN A 350 -67.69 24.70 20.24
CA GLN A 350 -66.90 23.48 20.26
C GLN A 350 -67.26 22.53 21.42
N SER A 351 -67.66 23.07 22.59
CA SER A 351 -68.08 22.27 23.75
C SER A 351 -69.44 21.56 23.59
N TYR A 352 -70.35 22.13 22.78
CA TYR A 352 -71.67 21.55 22.51
C TYR A 352 -71.68 20.54 21.36
N ILE A 353 -70.63 20.54 20.54
CA ILE A 353 -70.53 19.66 19.38
C ILE A 353 -69.81 18.35 19.76
N PRO A 354 -70.36 17.16 19.39
CA PRO A 354 -69.72 15.87 19.63
C PRO A 354 -68.30 15.80 19.04
N LYS A 355 -67.49 14.85 19.53
CA LYS A 355 -66.09 14.67 19.09
C LYS A 355 -65.94 14.45 17.58
N GLU A 356 -66.96 13.89 16.96
CA GLU A 356 -67.02 13.60 15.52
C GLU A 356 -67.49 14.80 14.70
N GLY A 357 -67.96 15.87 15.34
CA GLY A 357 -68.35 17.12 14.69
C GLY A 357 -67.18 18.08 14.49
N VAL A 358 -67.35 19.03 13.57
CA VAL A 358 -66.32 20.02 13.23
C VAL A 358 -66.93 21.40 13.30
N VAL A 359 -66.23 22.33 13.98
CA VAL A 359 -66.59 23.75 14.05
C VAL A 359 -65.49 24.56 13.35
N SER A 360 -65.90 25.54 12.55
CA SER A 360 -65.00 26.44 11.85
C SER A 360 -65.52 27.87 11.89
N ARG A 361 -64.62 28.84 11.78
CA ARG A 361 -64.98 30.24 11.57
C ARG A 361 -64.98 30.53 10.06
N HIS A 362 -66.12 30.97 9.54
CA HIS A 362 -66.26 31.30 8.13
C HIS A 362 -65.65 32.66 7.79
N GLY A 363 -65.82 33.63 8.69
CA GLY A 363 -65.27 34.98 8.63
C GLY A 363 -66.10 35.94 9.48
N GLY A 364 -65.49 37.00 10.03
CA GLY A 364 -66.21 37.94 10.89
C GLY A 364 -66.82 37.25 12.12
N ASP A 365 -68.13 37.33 12.24
CA ASP A 365 -69.02 36.73 13.24
C ASP A 365 -69.69 35.42 12.80
N GLU A 366 -69.36 34.92 11.60
CA GLU A 366 -69.97 33.74 11.01
C GLU A 366 -69.20 32.45 11.35
N PHE A 367 -69.93 31.41 11.77
CA PHE A 367 -69.42 30.07 12.07
C PHE A 367 -70.12 28.99 11.24
N LEU A 368 -69.39 27.93 10.93
CA LEU A 368 -69.89 26.75 10.25
C LEU A 368 -69.67 25.52 11.13
N VAL A 369 -70.73 24.72 11.29
CA VAL A 369 -70.71 23.49 12.07
C VAL A 369 -71.10 22.32 11.18
N ARG A 370 -70.35 21.22 11.25
CA ARG A 370 -70.67 19.96 10.59
C ARG A 370 -70.90 18.87 11.63
N SER A 371 -71.97 18.10 11.49
CA SER A 371 -72.29 16.94 12.33
C SER A 371 -72.57 15.69 11.49
N THR A 372 -72.03 14.53 11.90
CA THR A 372 -72.27 13.20 11.31
C THR A 372 -73.52 12.52 11.83
N SER A 373 -73.98 12.87 13.03
CA SER A 373 -75.30 12.48 13.51
C SER A 373 -76.25 13.65 13.27
N VAL A 374 -77.28 13.44 12.46
CA VAL A 374 -78.44 14.33 12.47
C VAL A 374 -78.91 14.34 13.91
N TRP A 375 -78.87 15.51 14.57
CA TRP A 375 -79.56 15.67 15.85
C TRP A 375 -80.97 15.10 15.63
N PRO A 376 -81.46 14.16 16.44
CA PRO A 376 -82.80 13.64 16.24
C PRO A 376 -83.77 14.81 16.34
N LEU A 377 -84.18 15.34 15.19
CA LEU A 377 -85.22 16.35 15.05
C LEU A 377 -86.54 15.60 15.26
N ALA A 378 -86.77 15.23 16.51
CA ALA A 378 -88.07 14.99 17.06
C ALA A 378 -88.10 15.70 18.42
N LEU A 379 -88.80 16.84 18.44
CA LEU A 379 -89.40 17.52 19.59
C LEU A 379 -88.48 18.47 20.40
N GLU A 380 -88.53 19.76 20.05
CA GLU A 380 -88.82 20.91 20.95
C GLU A 380 -88.24 22.23 20.36
N CYS A 381 -88.71 22.62 19.17
CA CYS A 381 -88.82 24.05 18.84
C CYS A 381 -90.11 24.57 19.48
N SER A 382 -90.11 24.70 20.80
CA SER A 382 -91.15 25.38 21.59
C SER A 382 -90.63 25.53 23.01
N GLU A 383 -90.41 26.77 23.44
CA GLU A 383 -90.12 27.18 24.82
C GLU A 383 -88.73 26.88 25.40
N LYS A 384 -87.74 27.68 24.98
CA LYS A 384 -86.78 28.30 25.91
C LYS A 384 -86.31 29.63 25.36
N ARG A 385 -87.24 30.59 25.36
CA ARG A 385 -86.87 32.00 25.59
C ARG A 385 -86.44 32.06 27.05
N ASP A 386 -85.13 32.11 27.27
CA ASP A 386 -84.43 32.78 28.37
C ASP A 386 -83.10 32.06 28.65
N SER A 387 -82.03 32.86 28.74
CA SER A 387 -80.62 32.53 29.04
C SER A 387 -79.59 32.54 27.88
N ILE A 388 -79.84 33.32 26.82
CA ILE A 388 -78.73 34.05 26.18
C ILE A 388 -79.07 35.53 26.32
N ALA A 389 -78.67 36.11 27.46
CA ALA A 389 -78.64 37.53 27.67
C ALA A 389 -77.21 37.90 28.08
N VAL A 390 -76.59 38.69 27.21
CA VAL A 390 -75.42 39.60 27.35
C VAL A 390 -74.27 39.10 28.21
#